data_AF-I4BIB1-F1
#
_entry.id   AF-I4BIB1-F1
#
_cell.length_a   1.000
_cell.length_b   1.000
_cell.length_c   1.000
_cell.angle_alpha   90.00
_cell.angle_beta   90.00
_cell.angle_gamma   90.00
#
_symmetry.space_group_name_H-M   'P 1'
#
loop_
_entity.id
_entity.type
_entity.pdbx_description
1 polymer ?
#
loop_
_entity_poly.entity_id
_entity_poly.type
_entity_poly.pdbx_seq_one_letter_code
_entity_poly.pdbx_strand_id
1 'polypeptide(L)'
;MIAPLLRTQYPEITFGEVFGGDMVALGIVKSRKITGGLIAGAAASAVFVSAGVGVPSSANASCFSIFGIGNSADCSSTLFGVAVAIGQGATAHAAGFFGASFSVGNGAGATTSDAFTLASAVGRNASAEAHGLLGLGLSIGGADNTVVAGAPGSVLTVASNWFGSNNSITAEGGFWNRAANYGGSNNTITAQGSSFNHARNILGRDNTIATTNGYSNAAQNFLGDGNTVTQTGGTGNAAKNFFGDGNSVTQTGGTVNFAKNLLGDGNTVTTTRGYGNFARNRFGNRNSVTTEGGNFDLASNLIGTGNTVASQGGYYNRARNIGGSSNGLSAGGTGSNLNFAYNVGGDGSTVSVGGPGNINAGFNFAGSNNHVAAGPGPLALAGSIFQNGQTVTKTGPGIVINNFRIGGAASTRGQTGTVDRSRAVPARATATTAAVNRHRNR
;
A
#
# COMPACT_ATOMS: atom_id res chain seq x y z
N MET A 1 -2.80 61.94 2.58
CA MET A 1 -2.36 62.15 1.18
C MET A 1 -1.28 61.13 0.86
N ILE A 2 -1.14 60.77 -0.43
CA ILE A 2 -0.06 59.93 -1.01
C ILE A 2 -0.04 58.47 -0.53
N ALA A 3 -0.22 57.55 -1.50
CA ALA A 3 0.31 56.19 -1.49
C ALA A 3 1.49 56.13 -2.49
N PRO A 4 2.32 55.07 -2.54
CA PRO A 4 1.93 53.95 -3.39
C PRO A 4 2.42 52.53 -2.98
N LEU A 5 1.70 51.53 -3.49
CA LEU A 5 2.14 50.22 -4.01
C LEU A 5 3.41 49.55 -3.47
N LEU A 6 3.23 48.32 -2.96
CA LEU A 6 3.94 47.14 -3.48
C LEU A 6 3.12 45.85 -3.25
N ARG A 7 3.30 44.84 -4.11
CA ARG A 7 2.56 43.56 -4.10
C ARG A 7 3.37 42.46 -3.40
N THR A 8 2.70 41.65 -2.59
CA THR A 8 2.75 40.17 -2.67
C THR A 8 1.51 39.59 -1.98
N GLN A 9 0.91 38.54 -2.56
CA GLN A 9 -0.22 37.83 -1.97
C GLN A 9 0.19 36.39 -1.63
N TYR A 10 -0.10 35.96 -0.41
CA TYR A 10 -0.38 34.57 -0.07
C TYR A 10 -1.90 34.42 0.07
N PRO A 11 -2.42 33.21 -0.12
CA PRO A 11 -3.15 32.62 1.01
C PRO A 11 -2.76 31.16 1.27
N GLU A 12 -2.66 30.81 2.55
CA GLU A 12 -2.86 29.42 2.98
C GLU A 12 -4.36 29.09 2.92
N ILE A 13 -4.73 27.93 2.37
CA ILE A 13 -6.05 27.32 2.60
C ILE A 13 -5.86 25.83 2.87
N THR A 14 -6.31 25.39 4.04
CA THR A 14 -6.17 24.01 4.53
C THR A 14 -7.46 23.23 4.28
N PHE A 15 -7.40 22.12 3.53
CA PHE A 15 -8.44 21.10 3.43
C PHE A 15 -7.79 19.72 3.30
N GLY A 16 -8.21 18.73 4.12
CA GLY A 16 -7.42 17.48 4.20
C GLY A 16 -8.01 16.23 4.88
N GLU A 17 -9.25 16.22 5.41
CA GLU A 17 -9.87 14.99 5.94
C GLU A 17 -11.36 14.87 5.55
N VAL A 18 -11.65 14.18 4.44
CA VAL A 18 -13.02 13.75 4.08
C VAL A 18 -13.00 12.35 3.43
N PHE A 19 -13.59 11.39 4.14
CA PHE A 19 -14.05 10.04 3.75
C PHE A 19 -13.09 8.97 3.17
N GLY A 20 -13.19 7.79 3.81
CA GLY A 20 -12.77 6.48 3.29
C GLY A 20 -12.55 5.50 4.46
N GLY A 21 -13.37 4.46 4.68
CA GLY A 21 -14.54 3.98 3.92
C GLY A 21 -14.55 2.46 3.93
N ASP A 22 -15.27 1.86 4.88
CA ASP A 22 -15.15 0.46 5.28
C ASP A 22 -16.01 -0.54 4.49
N MET A 23 -15.60 -1.81 4.56
CA MET A 23 -16.20 -3.02 3.98
C MET A 23 -16.30 -3.01 2.43
N VAL A 24 -15.65 -3.89 1.66
CA VAL A 24 -15.29 -5.32 1.84
C VAL A 24 -16.51 -6.23 1.87
N ALA A 25 -16.90 -6.68 0.67
CA ALA A 25 -17.64 -7.93 0.44
C ALA A 25 -16.91 -8.68 -0.69
N LEU A 26 -16.99 -10.01 -0.70
CA LEU A 26 -15.89 -10.84 -1.20
C LEU A 26 -16.36 -12.09 -1.95
N GLY A 27 -15.68 -12.41 -3.05
CA GLY A 27 -15.64 -13.77 -3.61
C GLY A 27 -16.31 -13.94 -4.98
N ILE A 28 -15.49 -14.20 -6.00
CA ILE A 28 -15.86 -15.01 -7.14
C ILE A 28 -14.81 -16.12 -7.28
N VAL A 29 -15.27 -17.36 -7.37
CA VAL A 29 -14.44 -18.50 -7.78
C VAL A 29 -15.11 -19.19 -8.97
N LYS A 30 -14.42 -19.16 -10.12
CA LYS A 30 -14.10 -20.28 -11.02
C LYS A 30 -14.97 -21.57 -10.90
N SER A 31 -15.39 -22.24 -11.99
CA SER A 31 -14.87 -22.20 -13.36
C SER A 31 -15.70 -23.02 -14.36
N ARG A 32 -15.19 -23.05 -15.61
CA ARG A 32 -15.42 -23.99 -16.73
C ARG A 32 -16.48 -23.60 -17.77
N LYS A 33 -16.22 -24.07 -18.99
CA LYS A 33 -16.90 -23.71 -20.24
C LYS A 33 -17.98 -24.73 -20.57
N ILE A 34 -19.08 -24.25 -21.15
CA ILE A 34 -19.91 -25.01 -22.09
C ILE A 34 -19.46 -24.60 -23.51
N THR A 35 -19.50 -25.54 -24.46
CA THR A 35 -19.32 -25.27 -25.89
C THR A 35 -20.51 -25.82 -26.67
N GLY A 36 -21.10 -25.01 -27.56
CA GLY A 36 -22.38 -25.28 -28.24
C GLY A 36 -23.63 -24.96 -27.40
N GLY A 37 -24.81 -24.67 -27.97
CA GLY A 37 -25.07 -24.57 -29.40
C GLY A 37 -26.53 -24.44 -29.90
N LEU A 38 -26.81 -23.49 -30.82
CA LEU A 38 -27.83 -23.49 -31.87
C LEU A 38 -27.76 -22.23 -32.79
N ILE A 39 -27.76 -22.42 -34.12
CA ILE A 39 -28.20 -21.42 -35.11
C ILE A 39 -29.42 -22.01 -35.81
N ALA A 40 -30.56 -21.31 -35.75
CA ALA A 40 -31.58 -21.25 -36.80
C ALA A 40 -32.80 -20.44 -36.31
N GLY A 41 -32.97 -19.23 -36.83
CA GLY A 41 -34.27 -18.56 -36.79
C GLY A 41 -35.19 -19.17 -37.84
N ALA A 42 -35.91 -20.25 -37.50
CA ALA A 42 -36.97 -20.78 -38.36
C ALA A 42 -38.20 -19.85 -38.29
N ALA A 43 -38.90 -19.68 -39.42
CA ALA A 43 -40.01 -18.73 -39.51
C ALA A 43 -41.19 -19.10 -38.60
N ALA A 44 -41.87 -18.07 -38.08
CA ALA A 44 -43.10 -18.27 -37.31
C ALA A 44 -44.25 -18.74 -38.21
N SER A 45 -44.68 -20.00 -38.07
CA SER A 45 -46.09 -20.46 -38.13
C SER A 45 -46.21 -22.00 -38.09
N ALA A 46 -46.18 -22.61 -36.90
CA ALA A 46 -46.72 -23.95 -36.68
C ALA A 46 -47.11 -24.16 -35.20
N VAL A 47 -48.30 -24.72 -34.99
CA VAL A 47 -48.94 -24.91 -33.68
C VAL A 47 -48.62 -26.32 -33.12
N PHE A 48 -48.03 -26.38 -31.91
CA PHE A 48 -48.00 -27.52 -30.96
C PHE A 48 -47.16 -28.81 -31.24
N VAL A 49 -46.41 -29.24 -30.20
CA VAL A 49 -46.15 -30.64 -29.71
C VAL A 49 -44.92 -31.51 -30.18
N SER A 50 -44.14 -31.94 -29.16
CA SER A 50 -43.26 -33.14 -28.97
C SER A 50 -41.92 -33.43 -29.73
N ALA A 51 -40.80 -33.32 -28.97
CA ALA A 51 -39.62 -34.22 -28.78
C ALA A 51 -38.79 -34.89 -29.94
N GLY A 52 -37.45 -34.73 -29.91
CA GLY A 52 -36.42 -35.48 -30.70
C GLY A 52 -34.98 -34.90 -30.52
N VAL A 53 -33.89 -35.65 -30.83
CA VAL A 53 -32.48 -35.25 -30.51
C VAL A 53 -31.42 -35.69 -31.56
N GLY A 54 -30.43 -34.83 -31.89
CA GLY A 54 -29.04 -35.29 -32.16
C GLY A 54 -28.20 -34.67 -33.30
N VAL A 55 -27.53 -33.52 -33.09
CA VAL A 55 -26.32 -33.05 -33.83
C VAL A 55 -25.48 -32.10 -32.96
N PRO A 56 -24.15 -31.96 -33.16
CA PRO A 56 -23.32 -31.01 -32.41
C PRO A 56 -23.74 -29.58 -32.74
N SER A 57 -24.24 -28.86 -31.74
CA SER A 57 -25.01 -27.65 -31.98
C SER A 57 -24.14 -26.37 -32.02
N SER A 58 -24.64 -25.32 -32.70
CA SER A 58 -23.84 -24.17 -33.17
C SER A 58 -23.98 -22.90 -32.28
N ALA A 59 -23.08 -22.67 -31.31
CA ALA A 59 -23.15 -21.61 -30.24
C ALA A 59 -24.54 -20.94 -29.96
N ASN A 60 -25.29 -21.40 -28.93
CA ASN A 60 -26.71 -21.01 -28.72
C ASN A 60 -26.83 -19.57 -28.18
N ALA A 61 -26.79 -18.59 -29.08
CA ALA A 61 -26.76 -17.17 -28.77
C ALA A 61 -28.18 -16.56 -28.82
N SER A 62 -28.73 -16.26 -27.64
CA SER A 62 -29.99 -15.52 -27.49
C SER A 62 -29.69 -14.02 -27.35
N CYS A 63 -30.01 -13.23 -28.38
CA CYS A 63 -29.78 -11.79 -28.40
C CYS A 63 -31.12 -11.02 -28.40
N PHE A 64 -31.12 -9.83 -27.78
CA PHE A 64 -32.29 -8.95 -27.70
C PHE A 64 -31.85 -7.47 -27.70
N SER A 65 -32.42 -6.69 -28.62
CA SER A 65 -32.24 -5.24 -28.69
C SER A 65 -33.55 -4.55 -28.30
N ILE A 66 -33.52 -3.66 -27.32
CA ILE A 66 -34.74 -3.02 -26.79
C ILE A 66 -35.42 -2.13 -27.84
N PHE A 67 -34.67 -1.70 -28.87
CA PHE A 67 -35.15 -0.74 -29.85
C PHE A 67 -34.87 -1.09 -31.33
N GLY A 68 -34.83 -2.37 -31.68
CA GLY A 68 -35.23 -2.81 -33.03
C GLY A 68 -34.22 -2.73 -34.17
N ILE A 69 -32.94 -2.43 -33.92
CA ILE A 69 -31.85 -2.68 -34.90
C ILE A 69 -30.84 -3.65 -34.28
N GLY A 70 -31.17 -4.94 -34.24
CA GLY A 70 -30.30 -5.97 -33.66
C GLY A 70 -31.02 -7.28 -33.41
N ASN A 71 -30.69 -8.27 -34.24
CA ASN A 71 -31.33 -9.59 -34.27
C ASN A 71 -30.30 -10.73 -34.22
N SER A 72 -29.13 -10.48 -34.83
CA SER A 72 -27.91 -11.28 -34.78
C SER A 72 -26.79 -10.45 -35.44
N ALA A 73 -25.69 -11.10 -35.84
CA ALA A 73 -24.34 -10.62 -35.57
C ALA A 73 -24.11 -10.43 -34.06
N ASP A 74 -22.86 -10.13 -33.70
CA ASP A 74 -22.36 -9.96 -32.34
C ASP A 74 -22.82 -8.63 -31.69
N CYS A 75 -24.09 -8.23 -31.90
CA CYS A 75 -24.34 -6.86 -32.32
C CYS A 75 -25.67 -6.19 -31.91
N SER A 76 -25.53 -4.87 -31.78
CA SER A 76 -26.45 -3.75 -32.10
C SER A 76 -27.74 -3.49 -31.29
N SER A 77 -28.18 -2.24 -31.13
CA SER A 77 -27.49 -0.92 -31.13
C SER A 77 -28.47 0.17 -30.69
N THR A 78 -28.11 1.45 -30.84
CA THR A 78 -28.99 2.57 -31.23
C THR A 78 -30.36 2.11 -31.76
N LEU A 79 -31.48 2.42 -31.09
CA LEU A 79 -32.30 3.55 -31.57
C LEU A 79 -31.53 4.84 -31.76
N PHE A 80 -30.59 5.26 -30.90
CA PHE A 80 -30.66 5.52 -29.45
C PHE A 80 -30.41 4.45 -28.34
N GLY A 81 -30.98 3.25 -28.35
CA GLY A 81 -30.19 2.01 -28.07
C GLY A 81 -29.90 1.46 -26.66
N VAL A 82 -30.21 0.17 -26.50
CA VAL A 82 -29.72 -0.78 -25.49
C VAL A 82 -29.59 -2.15 -26.17
N ALA A 83 -28.51 -2.91 -25.93
CA ALA A 83 -28.27 -4.23 -26.52
C ALA A 83 -27.96 -5.31 -25.47
N VAL A 84 -28.50 -6.53 -25.65
CA VAL A 84 -28.31 -7.68 -24.76
C VAL A 84 -27.96 -8.95 -25.56
N ALA A 85 -26.95 -9.72 -25.14
CA ALA A 85 -26.53 -10.97 -25.80
C ALA A 85 -26.20 -12.09 -24.80
N ILE A 86 -26.67 -13.31 -25.02
CA ILE A 86 -26.49 -14.44 -24.08
C ILE A 86 -26.09 -15.70 -24.86
N GLY A 87 -24.82 -16.10 -24.77
CA GLY A 87 -24.28 -17.28 -25.47
C GLY A 87 -22.75 -17.33 -25.49
N GLN A 88 -22.18 -18.48 -25.83
CA GLN A 88 -20.73 -18.58 -26.08
C GLN A 88 -20.34 -17.71 -27.27
N GLY A 89 -19.35 -16.82 -27.09
CA GLY A 89 -18.93 -15.81 -28.07
C GLY A 89 -19.85 -14.59 -28.17
N ALA A 90 -21.08 -14.67 -27.67
CA ALA A 90 -22.14 -13.72 -27.97
C ALA A 90 -21.83 -12.32 -27.42
N THR A 91 -21.63 -11.38 -28.33
CA THR A 91 -21.27 -9.99 -28.03
C THR A 91 -22.50 -9.07 -28.17
N ALA A 92 -22.46 -7.93 -27.48
CA ALA A 92 -23.48 -6.88 -27.58
C ALA A 92 -22.82 -5.52 -27.88
N HIS A 93 -23.33 -4.79 -28.88
CA HIS A 93 -22.83 -3.47 -29.24
C HIS A 93 -23.93 -2.41 -29.06
N ALA A 94 -23.67 -1.36 -28.29
CA ALA A 94 -24.55 -0.20 -28.16
C ALA A 94 -23.76 1.12 -28.13
N ALA A 95 -23.18 1.47 -29.28
CA ALA A 95 -23.23 2.88 -29.71
C ALA A 95 -24.71 3.33 -29.64
N GLY A 96 -25.04 4.53 -29.14
CA GLY A 96 -26.42 4.82 -28.69
C GLY A 96 -26.93 6.27 -28.78
N PHE A 97 -27.71 6.64 -27.76
CA PHE A 97 -28.05 7.98 -27.25
C PHE A 97 -27.52 8.29 -25.83
N PHE A 98 -26.35 7.87 -25.40
CA PHE A 98 -25.35 7.06 -26.09
C PHE A 98 -24.62 6.13 -25.14
N GLY A 99 -25.33 5.06 -24.79
CA GLY A 99 -24.78 3.70 -24.85
C GLY A 99 -25.06 2.84 -23.63
N ALA A 100 -25.69 1.67 -23.83
CA ALA A 100 -25.82 0.62 -22.80
C ALA A 100 -25.79 -0.79 -23.43
N SER A 101 -24.76 -1.59 -23.18
CA SER A 101 -24.66 -2.98 -23.69
C SER A 101 -24.41 -4.01 -22.60
N PHE A 102 -24.99 -5.20 -22.78
CA PHE A 102 -24.98 -6.29 -21.83
C PHE A 102 -24.68 -7.62 -22.53
N SER A 103 -23.73 -8.42 -22.07
CA SER A 103 -23.47 -9.75 -22.64
C SER A 103 -23.11 -10.83 -21.62
N VAL A 104 -23.39 -12.10 -21.95
CA VAL A 104 -23.23 -13.23 -21.03
C VAL A 104 -22.74 -14.48 -21.77
N GLY A 105 -21.48 -14.84 -21.59
CA GLY A 105 -20.91 -16.12 -22.03
C GLY A 105 -19.38 -16.15 -22.10
N ASN A 106 -18.84 -17.32 -22.45
CA ASN A 106 -17.40 -17.46 -22.68
C ASN A 106 -17.04 -16.85 -24.05
N GLY A 107 -16.25 -15.78 -24.08
CA GLY A 107 -15.97 -14.99 -25.29
C GLY A 107 -16.92 -13.80 -25.51
N ALA A 108 -17.77 -13.45 -24.56
CA ALA A 108 -18.81 -12.43 -24.73
C ALA A 108 -18.25 -11.00 -24.61
N GLY A 109 -18.33 -10.19 -25.66
CA GLY A 109 -17.99 -8.76 -25.61
C GLY A 109 -19.21 -7.89 -25.29
N ALA A 110 -18.99 -6.71 -24.73
CA ALA A 110 -19.99 -5.67 -24.56
C ALA A 110 -19.31 -4.34 -24.90
N THR A 111 -19.71 -3.65 -25.96
CA THR A 111 -19.10 -2.33 -26.27
C THR A 111 -20.14 -1.24 -26.40
N THR A 112 -19.77 -0.02 -26.00
CA THR A 112 -20.55 1.21 -26.12
C THR A 112 -19.63 2.39 -26.39
N SER A 113 -20.12 3.35 -27.16
CA SER A 113 -19.38 4.54 -27.60
C SER A 113 -20.25 5.80 -27.51
N ASP A 114 -19.59 6.96 -27.40
CA ASP A 114 -20.03 7.95 -26.42
C ASP A 114 -21.37 8.63 -26.62
N ALA A 115 -21.97 8.86 -25.44
CA ALA A 115 -22.63 10.09 -24.97
C ALA A 115 -23.87 9.76 -24.08
N PHE A 116 -23.79 8.96 -23.00
CA PHE A 116 -22.67 8.96 -22.04
C PHE A 116 -22.34 7.59 -21.39
N THR A 117 -22.49 6.48 -22.14
CA THR A 117 -21.85 5.14 -22.04
C THR A 117 -21.94 4.22 -20.79
N LEU A 118 -22.26 2.93 -21.03
CA LEU A 118 -22.26 1.80 -20.08
C LEU A 118 -22.07 0.46 -20.81
N ALA A 119 -21.07 -0.36 -20.46
CA ALA A 119 -20.88 -1.69 -21.02
C ALA A 119 -20.68 -2.75 -19.93
N SER A 120 -21.38 -3.89 -20.05
CA SER A 120 -21.39 -4.97 -19.09
C SER A 120 -21.29 -6.36 -19.74
N ALA A 121 -20.20 -7.11 -19.60
CA ALA A 121 -20.18 -8.53 -20.03
C ALA A 121 -20.27 -9.51 -18.84
N VAL A 122 -20.21 -10.83 -19.06
CA VAL A 122 -20.13 -11.86 -18.00
C VAL A 122 -19.48 -13.12 -18.61
N GLY A 123 -18.43 -13.67 -18.00
CA GLY A 123 -17.81 -14.92 -18.45
C GLY A 123 -16.30 -14.83 -18.73
N ARG A 124 -15.74 -15.87 -19.37
CA ARG A 124 -14.29 -16.04 -19.62
C ARG A 124 -13.89 -15.60 -21.02
N ASN A 125 -12.90 -14.72 -21.13
CA ASN A 125 -12.55 -13.89 -22.30
C ASN A 125 -13.68 -12.93 -22.64
N ALA A 126 -14.25 -12.31 -21.60
CA ALA A 126 -15.26 -11.29 -21.77
C ALA A 126 -14.61 -9.91 -21.98
N SER A 127 -15.17 -9.03 -22.81
CA SER A 127 -14.73 -7.63 -22.91
C SER A 127 -15.86 -6.68 -22.51
N ALA A 128 -15.57 -5.58 -21.81
CA ALA A 128 -16.51 -4.46 -21.66
C ALA A 128 -15.84 -3.11 -21.93
N GLU A 129 -16.28 -2.43 -22.98
CA GLU A 129 -15.68 -1.19 -23.49
C GLU A 129 -16.73 -0.07 -23.46
N ALA A 130 -16.55 0.95 -22.63
CA ALA A 130 -17.52 2.04 -22.43
C ALA A 130 -16.89 3.42 -22.63
N HIS A 131 -16.87 3.88 -23.88
CA HIS A 131 -16.08 5.03 -24.25
C HIS A 131 -16.85 6.36 -24.15
N GLY A 132 -16.71 7.10 -23.04
CA GLY A 132 -16.88 8.57 -23.02
C GLY A 132 -17.47 9.26 -21.77
N LEU A 133 -18.33 10.30 -21.89
CA LEU A 133 -18.52 11.36 -20.86
C LEU A 133 -18.93 10.87 -19.48
N LEU A 134 -19.81 9.89 -19.34
CA LEU A 134 -20.12 9.28 -18.05
C LEU A 134 -19.85 7.76 -18.03
N GLY A 135 -18.89 7.31 -18.86
CA GLY A 135 -18.63 5.91 -19.16
C GLY A 135 -18.68 4.98 -17.94
N LEU A 136 -19.24 3.78 -18.11
CA LEU A 136 -19.38 2.75 -17.08
C LEU A 136 -18.88 1.39 -17.59
N GLY A 137 -17.59 1.07 -17.43
CA GLY A 137 -16.99 -0.21 -17.90
C GLY A 137 -17.05 -1.35 -16.87
N LEU A 138 -17.65 -2.49 -17.25
CA LEU A 138 -17.94 -3.63 -16.36
C LEU A 138 -17.73 -5.00 -17.09
N SER A 139 -16.54 -5.61 -16.98
CA SER A 139 -16.30 -7.14 -17.01
C SER A 139 -16.87 -9.07 -14.74
N ILE A 140 -17.93 -9.98 -14.62
CA ILE A 140 -18.24 -10.96 -13.58
C ILE A 140 -17.70 -12.32 -14.04
N GLY A 141 -16.79 -12.89 -13.24
CA GLY A 141 -16.16 -14.18 -13.52
C GLY A 141 -15.10 -14.12 -14.62
N GLY A 142 -14.62 -15.30 -15.02
CA GLY A 142 -13.81 -15.45 -16.24
C GLY A 142 -12.31 -15.62 -16.04
N ALA A 143 -11.58 -15.16 -17.06
CA ALA A 143 -10.14 -15.07 -17.20
C ALA A 143 -9.84 -14.52 -18.60
N ASP A 144 -8.69 -13.88 -18.81
CA ASP A 144 -8.29 -13.25 -20.07
C ASP A 144 -9.33 -12.18 -20.53
N ASN A 145 -9.96 -11.49 -19.58
CA ASN A 145 -11.02 -10.50 -19.82
C ASN A 145 -10.44 -9.08 -20.04
N THR A 146 -11.14 -8.24 -20.79
CA THR A 146 -10.82 -6.82 -20.98
C THR A 146 -11.92 -5.93 -20.39
N VAL A 147 -11.53 -4.79 -19.83
CA VAL A 147 -12.41 -3.68 -19.48
C VAL A 147 -11.71 -2.37 -19.81
N VAL A 148 -12.37 -1.54 -20.60
CA VAL A 148 -11.94 -0.17 -20.88
C VAL A 148 -13.12 0.75 -20.65
N ALA A 149 -12.90 1.91 -20.04
CA ALA A 149 -13.81 3.01 -20.18
C ALA A 149 -13.08 4.36 -20.01
N GLY A 150 -13.61 5.41 -20.62
CA GLY A 150 -12.82 6.61 -20.90
C GLY A 150 -12.63 6.86 -22.39
N ALA A 151 -11.67 7.71 -22.76
CA ALA A 151 -11.61 8.40 -24.06
C ALA A 151 -12.04 7.57 -25.30
N PRO A 152 -12.81 8.15 -26.25
CA PRO A 152 -13.06 9.58 -26.49
C PRO A 152 -14.35 10.12 -25.84
N GLY A 153 -14.52 11.46 -25.81
CA GLY A 153 -15.74 12.16 -25.32
C GLY A 153 -15.80 12.43 -23.81
N SER A 154 -14.96 11.75 -23.04
CA SER A 154 -15.00 11.64 -21.58
C SER A 154 -15.01 12.95 -20.76
N VAL A 155 -15.84 13.02 -19.68
CA VAL A 155 -15.68 13.88 -18.47
C VAL A 155 -16.29 13.24 -17.16
N LEU A 156 -16.17 11.95 -16.81
CA LEU A 156 -15.20 10.95 -17.28
C LEU A 156 -15.40 9.48 -16.71
N THR A 157 -15.05 8.43 -17.49
CA THR A 157 -14.48 7.09 -17.11
C THR A 157 -15.23 5.81 -16.67
N VAL A 158 -15.13 5.38 -15.39
CA VAL A 158 -15.06 3.96 -14.90
C VAL A 158 -13.98 3.15 -15.66
N ALA A 159 -14.16 1.87 -16.01
CA ALA A 159 -13.52 0.67 -15.43
C ALA A 159 -13.84 0.19 -13.99
N SER A 160 -14.06 -1.13 -13.86
CA SER A 160 -14.33 -1.84 -12.61
C SER A 160 -14.14 -3.38 -12.74
N ASN A 161 -14.20 -4.13 -11.63
CA ASN A 161 -14.43 -5.60 -11.42
C ASN A 161 -13.44 -6.67 -12.02
N TRP A 162 -13.87 -7.94 -12.26
CA TRP A 162 -13.18 -9.13 -12.87
C TRP A 162 -12.23 -9.97 -11.99
N PHE A 163 -12.80 -10.75 -11.07
CA PHE A 163 -12.18 -11.99 -10.57
C PHE A 163 -12.49 -13.20 -11.43
N GLY A 164 -11.46 -14.04 -11.56
CA GLY A 164 -10.95 -14.40 -12.87
C GLY A 164 -9.48 -13.95 -12.95
N SER A 165 -8.72 -14.40 -13.95
CA SER A 165 -7.26 -14.20 -14.00
C SER A 165 -6.80 -13.63 -15.35
N ASN A 166 -5.69 -12.91 -15.40
CA ASN A 166 -5.13 -12.28 -16.61
C ASN A 166 -5.98 -11.15 -17.21
N ASN A 167 -6.78 -10.45 -16.39
CA ASN A 167 -7.72 -9.45 -16.87
C ASN A 167 -7.06 -8.06 -17.00
N SER A 168 -7.41 -7.29 -18.04
CA SER A 168 -6.96 -5.91 -18.25
C SER A 168 -8.10 -4.93 -17.96
N ILE A 169 -7.87 -3.91 -17.13
CA ILE A 169 -8.87 -2.96 -16.64
C ILE A 169 -8.30 -1.53 -16.72
N THR A 170 -8.87 -0.67 -17.58
CA THR A 170 -8.32 0.68 -17.89
C THR A 170 -9.36 1.80 -17.80
N ALA A 171 -9.02 2.88 -17.09
CA ALA A 171 -9.77 4.15 -17.03
C ALA A 171 -8.97 5.31 -17.64
N GLU A 172 -9.55 6.14 -18.53
CA GLU A 172 -8.80 7.19 -19.25
C GLU A 172 -9.50 8.54 -19.52
N GLY A 173 -8.81 9.68 -19.28
CA GLY A 173 -9.15 11.02 -19.82
C GLY A 173 -9.15 12.17 -18.79
N GLY A 174 -9.82 13.31 -19.08
CA GLY A 174 -9.91 14.59 -18.33
C GLY A 174 -10.26 14.70 -16.81
N PHE A 175 -11.54 14.72 -16.35
CA PHE A 175 -11.84 15.15 -14.96
C PHE A 175 -11.56 14.12 -13.84
N TRP A 176 -12.37 13.09 -13.65
CA TRP A 176 -12.24 12.13 -12.53
C TRP A 176 -12.24 10.70 -13.03
N ASN A 177 -11.24 9.88 -12.68
CA ASN A 177 -11.23 8.47 -13.05
C ASN A 177 -11.12 7.46 -11.94
N ARG A 178 -11.60 6.26 -12.26
CA ARG A 178 -11.53 5.10 -11.40
C ARG A 178 -11.45 3.79 -12.20
N ALA A 179 -10.46 2.97 -11.88
CA ALA A 179 -10.34 1.59 -12.34
C ALA A 179 -10.34 0.67 -11.11
N ALA A 180 -11.10 -0.42 -11.13
CA ALA A 180 -11.19 -1.31 -9.96
C ALA A 180 -11.16 -2.79 -10.34
N ASN A 181 -10.77 -3.65 -9.41
CA ASN A 181 -10.98 -5.09 -9.49
C ASN A 181 -11.36 -5.67 -8.11
N TYR A 182 -12.35 -6.56 -8.10
CA TYR A 182 -13.01 -7.12 -6.91
C TYR A 182 -12.83 -8.64 -6.73
N GLY A 183 -11.78 -9.21 -7.40
CA GLY A 183 -9.64 -11.05 -6.97
C GLY A 183 -8.67 -11.79 -7.99
N GLY A 184 -8.72 -13.12 -8.03
CA GLY A 184 -7.96 -13.94 -8.98
C GLY A 184 -6.44 -13.68 -9.04
N SER A 185 -5.89 -13.49 -10.24
CA SER A 185 -4.42 -13.33 -10.43
C SER A 185 -4.03 -12.64 -11.74
N ASN A 186 -2.83 -12.05 -11.81
CA ASN A 186 -2.23 -11.48 -13.02
C ASN A 186 -3.03 -10.34 -13.69
N ASN A 187 -3.91 -9.64 -12.96
CA ASN A 187 -4.75 -8.60 -13.54
C ASN A 187 -4.03 -7.24 -13.57
N THR A 188 -4.28 -6.42 -14.59
CA THR A 188 -3.77 -5.04 -14.70
C THR A 188 -4.92 -4.06 -14.52
N ILE A 189 -4.75 -3.05 -13.65
CA ILE A 189 -5.75 -2.06 -13.25
C ILE A 189 -5.12 -0.66 -13.37
N THR A 190 -5.37 0.05 -14.46
CA THR A 190 -4.74 1.34 -14.79
C THR A 190 -5.77 2.47 -14.81
N ALA A 191 -5.43 3.63 -14.24
CA ALA A 191 -6.29 4.81 -14.25
C ALA A 191 -5.46 6.08 -14.56
N GLN A 192 -5.64 6.67 -15.76
CA GLN A 192 -4.72 7.69 -16.29
C GLN A 192 -5.37 8.94 -16.94
N GLY A 193 -4.59 10.02 -16.93
CA GLY A 193 -4.86 11.26 -17.69
C GLY A 193 -5.71 12.30 -16.96
N SER A 194 -6.23 11.98 -15.77
CA SER A 194 -7.29 12.79 -15.14
C SER A 194 -6.79 13.84 -14.15
N SER A 195 -7.66 14.77 -13.75
CA SER A 195 -7.43 15.62 -12.57
C SER A 195 -7.48 14.81 -11.26
N PHE A 196 -8.30 13.76 -11.22
CA PHE A 196 -8.37 12.82 -10.10
C PHE A 196 -8.28 11.39 -10.62
N ASN A 197 -7.36 10.54 -10.14
CA ASN A 197 -7.22 9.17 -10.64
C ASN A 197 -7.27 8.12 -9.52
N HIS A 198 -8.11 7.08 -9.62
CA HIS A 198 -8.31 6.07 -8.55
C HIS A 198 -8.25 4.61 -9.02
N ALA A 199 -7.12 3.93 -8.85
CA ALA A 199 -7.00 2.49 -9.10
C ALA A 199 -7.18 1.68 -7.80
N ARG A 200 -7.98 0.59 -7.80
CA ARG A 200 -8.17 -0.30 -6.63
C ARG A 200 -8.27 -1.79 -6.98
N ASN A 201 -7.50 -2.65 -6.32
CA ASN A 201 -7.69 -4.10 -6.26
C ASN A 201 -8.11 -4.57 -4.83
N ILE A 202 -8.77 -5.73 -4.67
CA ILE A 202 -9.33 -6.19 -3.37
C ILE A 202 -8.81 -7.55 -2.80
N LEU A 203 -8.37 -8.50 -3.63
CA LEU A 203 -7.74 -9.80 -3.29
C LEU A 203 -6.81 -10.16 -4.46
N GLY A 204 -6.16 -11.31 -4.33
CA GLY A 204 -5.55 -11.99 -5.45
C GLY A 204 -4.08 -11.64 -5.53
N ARG A 205 -3.42 -12.22 -6.52
CA ARG A 205 -1.97 -12.19 -6.59
C ARG A 205 -1.43 -11.74 -7.93
N ASP A 206 -0.22 -11.20 -7.92
CA ASP A 206 0.51 -10.81 -9.12
C ASP A 206 -0.21 -9.72 -9.94
N ASN A 207 -1.14 -8.96 -9.34
CA ASN A 207 -1.89 -7.91 -10.02
C ASN A 207 -1.08 -6.60 -10.08
N THR A 208 -1.20 -5.83 -11.17
CA THR A 208 -0.63 -4.48 -11.30
C THR A 208 -1.74 -3.43 -11.16
N ILE A 209 -1.56 -2.44 -10.30
CA ILE A 209 -2.49 -1.35 -10.00
C ILE A 209 -1.73 -0.04 -10.26
N ALA A 210 -2.16 0.80 -11.21
CA ALA A 210 -1.40 1.98 -11.66
C ALA A 210 -2.26 3.25 -11.76
N THR A 211 -1.69 4.41 -11.39
CA THR A 211 -2.29 5.74 -11.63
C THR A 211 -1.27 6.76 -12.15
N THR A 212 -1.65 7.58 -13.14
CA THR A 212 -0.69 8.43 -13.88
C THR A 212 -1.24 9.83 -14.18
N ASN A 213 -0.47 10.86 -13.80
CA ASN A 213 -0.76 12.30 -13.88
C ASN A 213 -1.98 12.75 -13.04
N GLY A 214 -2.21 14.07 -12.92
CA GLY A 214 -3.37 14.65 -12.22
C GLY A 214 -3.06 15.50 -10.99
N TYR A 215 -4.09 15.98 -10.30
CA TYR A 215 -3.96 16.75 -9.06
C TYR A 215 -4.01 15.84 -7.82
N SER A 216 -4.89 14.84 -7.80
CA SER A 216 -5.07 13.96 -6.63
C SER A 216 -5.30 12.50 -7.04
N ASN A 217 -4.33 11.62 -6.72
CA ASN A 217 -4.28 10.27 -7.27
C ASN A 217 -4.13 9.19 -6.19
N ALA A 218 -4.79 8.06 -6.37
CA ALA A 218 -4.81 6.95 -5.42
C ALA A 218 -4.70 5.59 -6.10
N ALA A 219 -3.63 4.85 -5.85
CA ALA A 219 -3.48 3.44 -6.23
C ALA A 219 -3.60 2.56 -4.98
N GLN A 220 -4.41 1.50 -5.01
CA GLN A 220 -4.78 0.72 -3.81
C GLN A 220 -4.83 -0.79 -4.11
N ASN A 221 -4.19 -1.64 -3.29
CA ASN A 221 -4.47 -3.07 -3.19
C ASN A 221 -5.01 -3.38 -1.79
N PHE A 222 -6.12 -4.11 -1.64
CA PHE A 222 -6.66 -4.40 -0.31
C PHE A 222 -6.06 -5.68 0.29
N LEU A 223 -6.22 -6.85 -0.33
CA LEU A 223 -5.64 -8.11 0.14
C LEU A 223 -4.84 -8.83 -0.97
N GLY A 224 -3.97 -9.74 -0.56
CA GLY A 224 -3.28 -10.70 -1.44
C GLY A 224 -1.87 -10.30 -1.84
N ASP A 225 -1.20 -11.18 -2.59
CA ASP A 225 0.26 -11.30 -2.55
C ASP A 225 0.94 -10.96 -3.89
N GLY A 226 2.14 -10.41 -3.87
CA GLY A 226 2.92 -10.12 -5.10
C GLY A 226 2.34 -9.01 -5.99
N ASN A 227 1.34 -8.25 -5.53
CA ASN A 227 0.73 -7.19 -6.32
C ASN A 227 1.64 -5.94 -6.39
N THR A 228 1.66 -5.26 -7.54
CA THR A 228 2.38 -3.99 -7.72
C THR A 228 1.40 -2.83 -7.73
N VAL A 229 1.63 -1.80 -6.92
CA VAL A 229 0.77 -0.63 -6.73
C VAL A 229 1.58 0.63 -7.02
N THR A 230 1.38 1.26 -8.18
CA THR A 230 2.20 2.34 -8.72
C THR A 230 1.42 3.65 -8.87
N GLN A 231 2.07 4.77 -8.56
CA GLN A 231 1.56 6.13 -8.77
C GLN A 231 2.65 6.99 -9.43
N THR A 232 2.31 7.74 -10.49
CA THR A 232 3.25 8.62 -11.19
C THR A 232 2.71 10.04 -11.38
N GLY A 233 3.40 11.03 -10.80
CA GLY A 233 3.15 12.46 -10.98
C GLY A 233 1.93 13.03 -10.22
N GLY A 234 1.86 14.35 -10.10
CA GLY A 234 0.68 15.07 -9.58
C GLY A 234 0.83 15.68 -8.19
N THR A 235 -0.10 16.56 -7.79
CA THR A 235 0.08 17.41 -6.60
C THR A 235 0.03 16.62 -5.28
N GLY A 236 -0.98 15.79 -5.05
CA GLY A 236 -1.12 15.03 -3.80
C GLY A 236 -1.55 13.59 -4.06
N ASN A 237 -0.65 12.62 -3.88
CA ASN A 237 -0.91 11.26 -4.34
C ASN A 237 -0.55 10.17 -3.33
N ALA A 238 -1.23 9.03 -3.42
CA ALA A 238 -1.08 7.91 -2.48
C ALA A 238 -1.13 6.52 -3.13
N ALA A 239 -0.05 5.75 -3.02
CA ALA A 239 -0.02 4.31 -3.28
C ALA A 239 -0.23 3.54 -1.95
N LYS A 240 -1.09 2.52 -1.93
CA LYS A 240 -1.42 1.74 -0.71
C LYS A 240 -1.55 0.24 -1.00
N ASN A 241 -0.96 -0.60 -0.16
CA ASN A 241 -1.38 -1.98 0.06
C ASN A 241 -1.92 -2.13 1.49
N PHE A 242 -3.05 -2.82 1.69
CA PHE A 242 -3.63 -3.01 3.02
C PHE A 242 -3.21 -4.35 3.67
N PHE A 243 -3.12 -5.44 2.91
CA PHE A 243 -2.80 -6.78 3.42
C PHE A 243 -2.15 -7.65 2.33
N GLY A 244 -1.21 -8.52 2.73
CA GLY A 244 -0.64 -9.59 1.89
C GLY A 244 0.86 -9.46 1.70
N ASP A 245 1.49 -10.52 1.19
CA ASP A 245 2.95 -10.68 1.20
C ASP A 245 3.58 -10.33 -0.16
N GLY A 246 4.82 -9.83 -0.18
CA GLY A 246 5.60 -9.60 -1.41
C GLY A 246 5.09 -8.51 -2.36
N ASN A 247 4.12 -7.68 -1.95
CA ASN A 247 3.59 -6.58 -2.77
C ASN A 247 4.60 -5.44 -2.94
N SER A 248 4.61 -4.77 -4.09
CA SER A 248 5.33 -3.52 -4.31
C SER A 248 4.37 -2.33 -4.25
N VAL A 249 4.74 -1.25 -3.58
CA VAL A 249 3.92 -0.04 -3.41
C VAL A 249 4.78 1.17 -3.74
N THR A 250 4.79 1.61 -4.99
CA THR A 250 5.71 2.61 -5.53
C THR A 250 5.00 3.92 -5.90
N GLN A 251 5.67 5.04 -5.68
CA GLN A 251 5.25 6.36 -6.13
C GLN A 251 6.43 7.15 -6.71
N THR A 252 6.19 7.89 -7.80
CA THR A 252 7.23 8.64 -8.54
C THR A 252 6.73 10.00 -8.99
N GLY A 253 7.28 11.07 -8.41
CA GLY A 253 6.97 12.45 -8.79
C GLY A 253 5.71 12.99 -8.11
N GLY A 254 5.77 14.25 -7.67
CA GLY A 254 4.61 15.00 -7.20
C GLY A 254 4.96 16.18 -6.31
N THR A 255 3.97 16.79 -5.65
CA THR A 255 4.23 17.74 -4.56
C THR A 255 4.25 17.01 -3.22
N VAL A 256 3.27 16.16 -2.93
CA VAL A 256 3.22 15.34 -1.70
C VAL A 256 2.92 13.87 -2.04
N ASN A 257 3.80 12.99 -1.56
CA ASN A 257 3.83 11.58 -1.94
C ASN A 257 3.61 10.65 -0.72
N PHE A 258 2.75 9.64 -0.84
CA PHE A 258 2.45 8.65 0.21
C PHE A 258 2.42 7.21 -0.32
N ALA A 259 3.47 6.43 -0.14
CA ALA A 259 3.44 4.97 -0.35
C ALA A 259 3.21 4.26 0.99
N LYS A 260 2.29 3.29 1.07
CA LYS A 260 1.97 2.61 2.34
C LYS A 260 1.71 1.12 2.16
N ASN A 261 2.48 0.24 2.78
CA ASN A 261 2.05 -1.12 3.11
C ASN A 261 1.53 -1.16 4.56
N LEU A 262 0.45 -1.89 4.79
CA LEU A 262 -0.13 -2.02 6.13
C LEU A 262 0.24 -3.36 6.77
N LEU A 263 -0.04 -4.50 6.14
CA LEU A 263 0.21 -5.84 6.69
C LEU A 263 0.80 -6.79 5.64
N GLY A 264 1.80 -7.58 6.05
CA GLY A 264 2.33 -8.73 5.32
C GLY A 264 3.86 -8.74 5.28
N ASP A 265 4.45 -9.87 4.91
CA ASP A 265 5.90 -10.08 4.83
C ASP A 265 6.46 -9.73 3.43
N GLY A 266 7.70 -9.23 3.36
CA GLY A 266 8.45 -9.07 2.10
C GLY A 266 7.97 -7.95 1.16
N ASN A 267 7.02 -7.11 1.55
CA ASN A 267 6.51 -6.02 0.71
C ASN A 267 7.56 -4.90 0.53
N THR A 268 7.60 -4.26 -0.65
CA THR A 268 8.40 -3.05 -0.90
C THR A 268 7.51 -1.82 -0.94
N VAL A 269 7.93 -0.71 -0.35
CA VAL A 269 7.17 0.53 -0.27
C VAL A 269 8.07 1.70 -0.62
N THR A 270 7.89 2.38 -1.74
CA THR A 270 8.82 3.41 -2.23
C THR A 270 8.09 4.70 -2.63
N THR A 271 8.57 5.87 -2.24
CA THR A 271 8.18 7.16 -2.84
C THR A 271 9.43 7.88 -3.34
N THR A 272 9.45 8.36 -4.59
CA THR A 272 10.56 9.14 -5.14
C THR A 272 10.07 10.49 -5.66
N ARG A 273 10.91 11.53 -5.57
CA ARG A 273 10.73 12.89 -6.13
C ARG A 273 9.47 13.63 -5.66
N GLY A 274 9.61 14.59 -4.76
CA GLY A 274 8.54 15.55 -4.49
C GLY A 274 8.95 16.71 -3.59
N TYR A 275 8.00 17.48 -3.06
CA TYR A 275 8.27 18.38 -1.93
C TYR A 275 8.15 17.64 -0.58
N GLY A 276 7.28 16.63 -0.49
CA GLY A 276 7.24 15.69 0.64
C GLY A 276 7.03 14.25 0.19
N ASN A 277 7.63 13.30 0.92
CA ASN A 277 7.66 11.88 0.61
C ASN A 277 7.39 11.02 1.85
N PHE A 278 6.45 10.08 1.79
CA PHE A 278 6.03 9.30 2.96
C PHE A 278 5.80 7.81 2.63
N ALA A 279 6.85 7.00 2.62
CA ALA A 279 6.78 5.54 2.49
C ALA A 279 6.59 4.89 3.86
N ARG A 280 5.61 4.02 4.07
CA ARG A 280 5.44 3.37 5.38
C ARG A 280 5.08 1.90 5.22
N ASN A 281 5.84 0.98 5.83
CA ASN A 281 5.29 -0.34 6.17
C ASN A 281 4.80 -0.30 7.61
N ARG A 282 3.68 -0.94 7.91
CA ARG A 282 3.15 -0.99 9.28
C ARG A 282 3.49 -2.30 10.00
N PHE A 283 3.43 -3.44 9.32
CA PHE A 283 3.58 -4.76 9.95
C PHE A 283 4.15 -5.82 9.00
N GLY A 284 4.64 -6.91 9.58
CA GLY A 284 5.23 -8.06 8.88
C GLY A 284 6.75 -7.97 8.78
N ASN A 285 7.39 -9.06 8.36
CA ASN A 285 8.85 -9.23 8.33
C ASN A 285 9.42 -8.99 6.92
N ARG A 286 10.70 -8.64 6.81
CA ARG A 286 11.46 -8.52 5.54
C ARG A 286 10.94 -7.48 4.53
N ASN A 287 9.99 -6.63 4.91
CA ASN A 287 9.46 -5.53 4.08
C ASN A 287 10.50 -4.43 3.87
N SER A 288 10.61 -3.82 2.69
CA SER A 288 11.46 -2.65 2.40
C SER A 288 10.63 -1.35 2.30
N VAL A 289 11.14 -0.20 2.76
CA VAL A 289 10.34 1.04 2.86
C VAL A 289 11.15 2.33 2.62
N THR A 290 11.10 2.94 1.45
CA THR A 290 12.06 3.95 0.99
C THR A 290 11.40 5.28 0.59
N THR A 291 11.88 6.42 1.08
CA THR A 291 11.53 7.76 0.55
C THR A 291 12.75 8.45 -0.02
N GLU A 292 12.66 8.95 -1.24
CA GLU A 292 13.80 9.47 -2.00
C GLU A 292 13.53 10.88 -2.55
N GLY A 293 14.06 11.88 -1.87
CA GLY A 293 14.26 13.22 -2.40
C GLY A 293 13.04 14.12 -2.38
N GLY A 294 12.98 14.98 -1.37
CA GLY A 294 12.17 16.19 -1.40
C GLY A 294 12.63 17.27 -0.41
N ASN A 295 11.66 17.90 0.26
CA ASN A 295 11.86 18.76 1.42
C ASN A 295 11.11 18.29 2.69
N PHE A 296 10.43 17.13 2.69
CA PHE A 296 9.77 16.53 3.87
C PHE A 296 9.65 15.00 3.70
N ASP A 297 10.67 14.20 4.06
CA ASP A 297 10.73 12.77 3.70
C ASP A 297 10.75 11.84 4.92
N LEU A 298 9.71 11.04 5.12
CA LEU A 298 9.58 10.11 6.24
C LEU A 298 9.21 8.70 5.76
N ALA A 299 10.24 7.85 5.71
CA ALA A 299 10.11 6.44 5.49
C ALA A 299 10.06 5.69 6.84
N SER A 300 9.06 4.85 7.06
CA SER A 300 8.98 4.05 8.27
C SER A 300 8.30 2.70 8.01
N ASN A 301 9.06 1.62 7.98
CA ASN A 301 8.56 0.36 8.55
C ASN A 301 8.13 0.62 10.01
N LEU A 302 7.44 -0.31 10.65
CA LEU A 302 7.11 -0.18 12.07
C LEU A 302 7.48 -1.45 12.84
N ILE A 303 6.92 -2.60 12.47
CA ILE A 303 7.10 -3.85 13.25
C ILE A 303 7.43 -5.04 12.34
N GLY A 304 8.37 -5.88 12.81
CA GLY A 304 8.69 -7.21 12.27
C GLY A 304 10.21 -7.45 12.17
N THR A 305 10.59 -8.70 11.93
CA THR A 305 11.99 -9.14 11.75
C THR A 305 12.50 -8.86 10.34
N GLY A 306 13.81 -8.72 10.12
CA GLY A 306 14.44 -8.49 8.80
C GLY A 306 13.98 -7.31 7.92
N ASN A 307 13.03 -6.45 8.33
CA ASN A 307 12.50 -5.37 7.48
C ASN A 307 13.56 -4.32 7.13
N THR A 308 13.54 -3.83 5.90
CA THR A 308 14.25 -2.62 5.45
C THR A 308 13.38 -1.37 5.38
N VAL A 309 14.05 -0.24 5.49
CA VAL A 309 13.53 1.12 5.32
C VAL A 309 14.64 1.97 4.70
N ALA A 310 14.33 3.19 4.28
CA ALA A 310 15.24 4.21 3.78
C ALA A 310 14.54 5.53 3.50
N SER A 311 14.34 6.43 4.48
CA SER A 311 14.21 7.83 4.04
C SER A 311 15.59 8.34 3.66
N GLN A 312 15.63 9.13 2.60
CA GLN A 312 16.82 9.62 1.88
C GLN A 312 16.45 10.98 1.23
N GLY A 313 17.06 12.09 1.66
CA GLY A 313 16.76 13.46 1.17
C GLY A 313 17.21 14.62 2.11
N GLY A 314 16.83 15.86 1.77
CA GLY A 314 17.22 17.22 2.27
C GLY A 314 17.73 17.48 3.72
N TYR A 315 17.05 18.39 4.48
CA TYR A 315 17.45 18.88 5.84
C TYR A 315 16.72 18.44 7.21
N TYR A 316 15.42 18.09 7.35
CA TYR A 316 14.69 17.59 8.58
C TYR A 316 14.38 16.08 8.44
N ASN A 317 15.01 15.18 9.19
CA ASN A 317 14.60 13.77 9.26
C ASN A 317 14.58 12.99 7.92
N ARG A 318 15.42 11.97 7.84
CA ARG A 318 14.97 10.66 7.36
C ARG A 318 14.14 10.16 8.55
N ALA A 319 13.23 9.21 8.40
CA ALA A 319 13.30 8.07 9.31
C ALA A 319 13.73 6.88 8.49
N ARG A 320 14.34 5.90 9.12
CA ARG A 320 14.45 4.60 8.48
C ARG A 320 14.32 3.61 9.60
N ASN A 321 13.21 2.89 9.64
CA ASN A 321 12.89 1.86 10.62
C ASN A 321 13.31 0.43 10.16
N ILE A 322 14.49 0.21 9.54
CA ILE A 322 14.98 -1.18 9.30
C ILE A 322 15.11 -1.71 10.77
N GLY A 323 14.14 -2.46 11.28
CA GLY A 323 13.62 -2.37 12.67
C GLY A 323 14.47 -2.90 13.85
N GLY A 324 15.00 -4.11 13.75
CA GLY A 324 15.51 -4.86 14.90
C GLY A 324 14.93 -6.27 14.97
N SER A 325 15.53 -7.18 14.21
CA SER A 325 15.73 -8.56 14.61
C SER A 325 17.19 -8.71 14.98
N SER A 326 18.17 -8.01 14.36
CA SER A 326 18.55 -7.98 12.93
C SER A 326 17.71 -7.23 11.90
N ASN A 327 17.33 -5.98 12.18
CA ASN A 327 17.12 -5.01 11.11
C ASN A 327 17.77 -3.63 11.46
N GLY A 328 18.18 -2.86 10.42
CA GLY A 328 19.24 -1.81 10.33
C GLY A 328 18.96 -0.25 10.13
N LEU A 329 17.96 0.37 10.80
CA LEU A 329 17.38 1.75 10.84
C LEU A 329 18.34 2.94 10.43
N SER A 330 17.86 4.15 10.02
CA SER A 330 18.66 5.35 9.55
C SER A 330 17.90 6.69 9.24
N ALA A 331 17.29 7.32 10.25
CA ALA A 331 16.75 8.69 10.19
C ALA A 331 17.83 9.80 9.92
N GLY A 332 17.40 11.06 9.76
CA GLY A 332 18.18 12.29 9.43
C GLY A 332 18.37 12.66 7.96
N GLY A 333 17.63 13.69 7.51
CA GLY A 333 17.10 13.87 6.15
C GLY A 333 16.47 15.20 5.95
N THR A 334 15.18 15.32 5.60
CA THR A 334 14.62 16.23 4.59
C THR A 334 13.66 17.38 5.06
N GLY A 335 14.05 18.67 4.91
CA GLY A 335 13.34 19.88 5.43
C GLY A 335 14.17 20.96 6.18
N SER A 336 14.54 20.77 7.46
CA SER A 336 15.44 21.65 8.25
C SER A 336 16.31 20.89 9.30
N ASN A 337 17.59 21.22 9.41
CA ASN A 337 18.42 21.09 10.63
C ASN A 337 18.72 19.70 11.29
N LEU A 338 18.75 18.59 10.53
CA LEU A 338 19.74 17.49 10.62
C LEU A 338 19.56 16.43 11.74
N ASN A 339 18.37 15.84 11.89
CA ASN A 339 18.06 14.87 12.97
C ASN A 339 18.07 13.40 12.58
N PHE A 340 19.17 12.72 12.89
CA PHE A 340 19.44 11.34 12.47
C PHE A 340 18.66 10.25 13.25
N ALA A 341 18.62 8.96 12.88
CA ALA A 341 18.01 7.80 13.65
C ALA A 341 18.27 6.49 12.93
N TYR A 342 19.56 6.32 12.69
CA TYR A 342 20.23 5.03 12.65
C TYR A 342 19.60 4.06 13.68
N ASN A 343 19.46 2.79 13.26
CA ASN A 343 19.37 1.48 13.94
C ASN A 343 19.90 0.37 13.07
N VAL A 344 21.09 0.65 12.52
CA VAL A 344 22.04 -0.21 11.80
C VAL A 344 22.48 -1.43 12.62
N GLY A 345 21.50 -2.21 13.06
CA GLY A 345 21.60 -3.65 13.22
C GLY A 345 22.63 -4.12 14.23
N GLY A 346 23.10 -5.33 13.94
CA GLY A 346 23.23 -6.36 14.96
C GLY A 346 21.89 -7.07 15.22
N ASP A 347 21.98 -8.32 15.65
CA ASP A 347 20.85 -9.06 16.18
C ASP A 347 20.46 -8.50 17.56
N GLY A 348 19.17 -8.37 17.88
CA GLY A 348 18.66 -7.75 19.12
C GLY A 348 18.97 -6.26 19.32
N SER A 349 19.42 -5.54 18.30
CA SER A 349 20.05 -4.21 18.46
C SER A 349 19.15 -3.00 18.16
N THR A 350 19.48 -1.88 18.81
CA THR A 350 18.70 -0.63 18.96
C THR A 350 19.60 0.63 19.06
N VAL A 351 20.12 1.11 17.94
CA VAL A 351 20.62 2.50 17.78
C VAL A 351 19.42 3.49 17.91
N SER A 352 19.64 4.77 18.21
CA SER A 352 18.57 5.78 18.28
C SER A 352 19.18 7.17 18.42
N VAL A 353 18.79 8.06 17.53
CA VAL A 353 19.55 9.27 17.19
C VAL A 353 18.50 10.41 17.00
N GLY A 354 18.90 11.66 16.75
CA GLY A 354 17.97 12.69 16.26
C GLY A 354 16.81 13.04 17.19
N GLY A 355 17.01 12.93 18.51
CA GLY A 355 16.09 13.47 19.50
C GLY A 355 15.78 14.98 19.30
N PRO A 356 15.00 15.62 20.18
CA PRO A 356 14.31 16.90 19.89
C PRO A 356 15.20 18.14 19.66
N GLY A 357 16.52 18.05 19.85
CA GLY A 357 17.45 19.07 19.35
C GLY A 357 17.75 18.85 17.87
N ASN A 358 17.98 19.93 17.13
CA ASN A 358 18.55 19.83 15.78
C ASN A 358 20.00 19.28 15.85
N ILE A 359 20.48 18.65 14.76
CA ILE A 359 21.86 18.14 14.62
C ILE A 359 22.19 16.99 15.62
N ASN A 360 21.23 16.11 15.89
CA ASN A 360 21.38 15.03 16.90
C ASN A 360 21.77 13.66 16.32
N ALA A 361 22.56 12.87 17.07
CA ALA A 361 23.46 11.85 16.50
C ALA A 361 23.78 10.56 17.36
N GLY A 362 22.81 9.73 17.79
CA GLY A 362 23.02 8.49 18.60
C GLY A 362 23.14 7.12 17.89
N PHE A 363 24.29 6.82 17.27
CA PHE A 363 24.53 5.65 16.43
C PHE A 363 25.15 4.38 17.15
N ASN A 364 24.39 3.36 17.61
CA ASN A 364 24.95 1.99 17.65
C ASN A 364 25.45 1.61 16.23
N PHE A 365 26.50 0.82 16.21
CA PHE A 365 27.22 0.49 15.03
C PHE A 365 27.93 -0.84 15.24
N ALA A 366 27.68 -1.80 14.34
CA ALA A 366 28.39 -3.07 14.27
C ALA A 366 28.49 -3.81 15.61
N GLY A 367 27.33 -4.17 16.18
CA GLY A 367 27.27 -5.12 17.27
C GLY A 367 25.86 -5.57 17.62
N SER A 368 25.77 -6.83 18.04
CA SER A 368 24.52 -7.49 18.44
C SER A 368 24.21 -7.24 19.91
N ASN A 369 22.92 -7.12 20.22
CA ASN A 369 22.31 -6.71 21.49
C ASN A 369 22.80 -5.33 21.97
N ASN A 370 23.15 -4.45 21.04
CA ASN A 370 23.59 -3.09 21.35
C ASN A 370 22.42 -2.13 21.48
N HIS A 371 22.51 -1.22 22.45
CA HIS A 371 21.55 -0.14 22.63
C HIS A 371 22.25 1.22 22.63
N VAL A 372 21.80 2.16 21.81
CA VAL A 372 22.34 3.52 21.76
C VAL A 372 21.27 4.57 21.63
N ALA A 373 21.48 5.67 22.36
CA ALA A 373 20.59 6.82 22.35
C ALA A 373 21.40 8.13 22.35
N ALA A 374 21.11 9.03 21.41
CA ALA A 374 21.59 10.41 21.46
C ALA A 374 20.77 11.41 20.63
N GLY A 375 21.15 12.66 20.84
CA GLY A 375 20.19 13.70 21.09
C GLY A 375 19.59 13.61 22.51
N PRO A 376 19.24 14.75 23.13
CA PRO A 376 19.57 16.12 22.75
C PRO A 376 20.86 16.62 23.40
N GLY A 377 21.55 17.57 22.76
CA GLY A 377 22.54 18.41 23.46
C GLY A 377 23.84 18.76 22.72
N PRO A 378 23.92 19.93 22.07
CA PRO A 378 22.77 20.58 21.49
C PRO A 378 21.96 19.68 20.51
N LEU A 379 22.48 18.90 19.55
CA LEU A 379 23.84 18.44 19.16
C LEU A 379 24.50 17.31 19.99
N ALA A 380 23.74 16.33 20.53
CA ALA A 380 24.36 15.21 21.25
C ALA A 380 24.65 14.01 20.34
N LEU A 381 25.87 13.48 20.46
CA LEU A 381 26.41 12.35 19.69
C LEU A 381 26.62 11.16 20.63
N ALA A 382 26.13 9.97 20.30
CA ALA A 382 26.52 8.75 21.02
C ALA A 382 26.77 7.59 20.05
N GLY A 383 27.67 6.67 20.35
CA GLY A 383 27.76 5.43 19.57
C GLY A 383 28.43 4.26 20.27
N SER A 384 27.81 3.08 20.18
CA SER A 384 28.44 1.80 20.51
C SER A 384 29.03 1.25 19.22
N ILE A 385 30.31 0.89 19.27
CA ILE A 385 31.14 0.60 18.09
C ILE A 385 32.04 -0.57 18.47
N PHE A 386 32.00 -1.66 17.69
CA PHE A 386 32.82 -2.88 17.91
C PHE A 386 32.64 -3.46 19.31
N GLN A 387 31.37 -3.53 19.70
CA GLN A 387 30.84 -3.63 21.05
C GLN A 387 29.62 -4.56 20.92
N ASN A 388 29.43 -5.55 21.79
CA ASN A 388 28.25 -6.42 21.76
C ASN A 388 27.60 -6.43 23.16
N GLY A 389 26.27 -6.45 23.24
CA GLY A 389 25.55 -6.31 24.51
C GLY A 389 25.73 -4.94 25.17
N GLN A 390 26.05 -3.90 24.38
CA GLN A 390 26.67 -2.68 24.85
C GLN A 390 25.76 -1.45 24.76
N THR A 391 25.79 -0.65 25.83
CA THR A 391 24.87 0.47 26.04
C THR A 391 25.62 1.80 26.01
N VAL A 392 25.43 2.58 24.94
CA VAL A 392 26.09 3.89 24.80
C VAL A 392 25.07 5.02 24.65
N THR A 393 25.06 5.94 25.61
CA THR A 393 24.08 7.02 25.70
C THR A 393 24.75 8.35 25.96
N LYS A 394 24.39 9.39 25.20
CA LYS A 394 24.80 10.78 25.45
C LYS A 394 23.61 11.73 25.56
N THR A 395 23.63 12.50 26.64
CA THR A 395 22.64 13.52 26.97
C THR A 395 23.35 14.84 27.29
N GLY A 396 22.80 15.96 26.84
CA GLY A 396 23.42 17.28 26.95
C GLY A 396 24.64 17.47 26.03
N PRO A 397 25.22 18.69 25.96
CA PRO A 397 26.42 19.02 25.20
C PRO A 397 27.48 17.92 25.13
N GLY A 398 27.76 17.37 23.94
CA GLY A 398 28.95 16.57 23.66
C GLY A 398 28.72 15.14 23.14
N ILE A 399 29.63 14.23 23.52
CA ILE A 399 29.84 12.93 22.87
C ILE A 399 29.92 11.78 23.91
N VAL A 400 29.33 10.62 23.66
CA VAL A 400 29.77 9.32 24.24
C VAL A 400 30.06 8.32 23.13
N ILE A 401 31.26 7.76 23.05
CA ILE A 401 31.53 6.64 22.14
C ILE A 401 32.14 5.50 22.94
N ASN A 402 31.49 4.34 22.97
CA ASN A 402 31.85 3.23 23.86
C ASN A 402 31.97 3.74 25.31
N ASN A 403 33.18 3.64 25.89
CA ASN A 403 33.49 4.10 27.24
C ASN A 403 34.02 5.56 27.29
N PHE A 404 34.24 6.21 26.15
CA PHE A 404 34.73 7.59 26.04
C PHE A 404 33.57 8.59 26.21
N ARG A 405 33.75 9.66 27.01
CA ARG A 405 32.69 10.63 27.36
C ARG A 405 33.22 12.06 27.41
N ILE A 406 32.52 13.01 26.80
CA ILE A 406 32.78 14.46 26.88
C ILE A 406 31.48 15.21 27.19
N GLY A 407 31.49 16.02 28.25
CA GLY A 407 30.41 16.94 28.62
C GLY A 407 29.31 16.33 29.50
N GLY A 408 29.26 16.73 30.77
CA GLY A 408 28.32 16.23 31.78
C GLY A 408 28.99 16.11 33.16
N ALA A 409 28.19 16.05 34.22
CA ALA A 409 28.69 16.00 35.61
C ALA A 409 29.24 14.61 36.01
N ALA A 410 30.05 14.61 37.07
CA ALA A 410 30.62 13.50 37.86
C ALA A 410 30.52 12.05 37.32
N SER A 411 31.68 11.44 37.09
CA SER A 411 31.80 10.00 36.79
C SER A 411 31.52 9.13 38.02
N THR A 412 30.42 8.39 38.01
CA THR A 412 30.21 7.24 38.88
C THR A 412 30.98 6.03 38.33
N ARG A 413 32.26 5.90 38.70
CA ARG A 413 32.97 4.62 38.55
C ARG A 413 32.25 3.56 39.38
N GLY A 414 31.70 2.53 38.73
CA GLY A 414 31.31 1.32 39.43
C GLY A 414 32.54 0.71 40.10
N GLN A 415 32.53 0.58 41.43
CA GLN A 415 33.60 -0.12 42.14
C GLN A 415 33.45 -1.62 41.89
N THR A 416 34.30 -2.18 41.02
CA THR A 416 34.51 -3.63 40.94
C THR A 416 35.08 -4.09 42.29
N GLY A 417 34.29 -4.84 43.05
CA GLY A 417 34.57 -5.09 44.46
C GLY A 417 35.72 -6.07 44.72
N THR A 418 36.93 -5.55 44.95
CA THR A 418 37.98 -6.30 45.64
C THR A 418 37.64 -6.35 47.14
N VAL A 419 37.15 -7.49 47.63
CA VAL A 419 36.74 -7.66 49.03
C VAL A 419 37.99 -7.76 49.92
N ASP A 420 38.16 -6.80 50.83
CA ASP A 420 39.24 -6.82 51.81
C ASP A 420 38.99 -7.88 52.89
N ARG A 421 40.02 -8.64 53.25
CA ARG A 421 39.93 -9.76 54.21
C ARG A 421 40.23 -9.28 55.62
N SER A 422 39.22 -8.72 56.28
CA SER A 422 39.27 -8.26 57.67
C SER A 422 39.45 -9.40 58.70
N ARG A 423 40.72 -9.80 58.88
CA ARG A 423 41.37 -10.19 60.15
C ARG A 423 40.44 -10.67 61.27
N ALA A 424 40.28 -11.99 61.40
CA ALA A 424 39.52 -12.60 62.49
C ALA A 424 40.14 -12.31 63.88
N VAL A 425 39.28 -12.11 64.89
CA VAL A 425 39.65 -11.90 66.30
C VAL A 425 39.29 -13.17 67.10
N PRO A 426 40.18 -13.71 67.94
CA PRO A 426 39.90 -14.91 68.72
C PRO A 426 38.90 -14.64 69.86
N ALA A 427 37.98 -15.58 70.09
CA ALA A 427 36.97 -15.47 71.14
C ALA A 427 37.57 -15.70 72.54
N ARG A 428 37.19 -14.85 73.50
CA ARG A 428 37.57 -14.96 74.91
C ARG A 428 36.45 -15.65 75.69
N ALA A 429 36.72 -16.85 76.20
CA ALA A 429 35.79 -17.54 77.09
C ALA A 429 35.78 -16.92 78.50
N THR A 430 34.58 -16.77 79.08
CA THR A 430 34.35 -16.38 80.47
C THR A 430 33.27 -17.33 81.03
N ALA A 431 33.48 -17.85 82.24
CA ALA A 431 32.65 -18.91 82.80
C ALA A 431 31.36 -18.41 83.48
N THR A 432 30.34 -19.27 83.53
CA THR A 432 29.11 -19.06 84.29
C THR A 432 29.06 -20.04 85.46
N THR A 433 29.31 -19.55 86.68
CA THR A 433 29.22 -20.37 87.90
C THR A 433 27.77 -20.45 88.38
N ALA A 434 27.17 -21.64 88.32
CA ALA A 434 25.82 -21.88 88.84
C ALA A 434 25.85 -22.14 90.36
N ALA A 435 25.09 -21.35 91.12
CA ALA A 435 24.83 -21.60 92.53
C ALA A 435 23.53 -22.42 92.69
N VAL A 436 23.57 -23.51 93.46
CA VAL A 436 22.41 -24.36 93.75
C VAL A 436 22.16 -24.38 95.26
N ASN A 437 20.88 -24.33 95.65
CA ASN A 437 20.46 -24.10 97.03
C ASN A 437 20.84 -25.25 97.98
N ARG A 438 21.23 -24.88 99.21
CA ARG A 438 21.04 -25.74 100.38
C ARG A 438 19.57 -25.73 100.78
N HIS A 439 19.01 -26.89 101.09
CA HIS A 439 17.84 -26.96 101.97
C HIS A 439 17.99 -28.11 102.97
N ARG A 440 17.46 -27.93 104.18
CA ARG A 440 17.56 -28.87 105.30
C ARG A 440 16.67 -30.10 105.09
N ASN A 441 17.08 -31.27 105.57
CA ASN A 441 16.53 -31.83 106.83
C ASN A 441 17.12 -33.19 107.23
N ARG A 442 17.28 -33.35 108.55
CA ARG A 442 17.60 -34.58 109.32
C ARG A 442 18.97 -35.20 109.06
#